data_AF-A0A3B9CTF7-F1
#
_entry.id   AF-A0A3B9CTF7-F1
#
_cell.length_a   1.000
_cell.length_b   1.000
_cell.length_c   1.000
_cell.angle_alpha   90.00
_cell.angle_beta   90.00
_cell.angle_gamma   90.00
#
_symmetry.space_group_name_H-M   'P 1'
#
loop_
_entity.id
_entity.type
_entity.pdbx_description
1 polymer ?
#
loop_
_entity_poly.entity_id
_entity_poly.type
_entity_poly.pdbx_seq_one_letter_code
_entity_poly.pdbx_strand_id
1 'polypeptide(L)'
;MSVLGSGLMGSLSGSAVANAVTTGSFTIPMMRRAGFENAVAGGITAAAASGGALVPPVMGAGAYMMLELLPQELNIKFLDIAKAALIPAVLYYLSIFKIVDYYSRRIGSTGGTDTSGEEAKKKPIKPFEAFVFFGALTVLIGLLVWKFTPFRAVTASLVVILVLSALRPELKIGKAARIAALGTFFSATVVHHFAFPEELAEPNARQIFTSWLNSSLFGMFALLIFGLIHREWRPQIFKAMTVSSKNGVSLVAASACVGIIIGIVDTTGIATLFSQEIKAVVADSLLIALIGIMAVSLVLGMGVPSVVCYLLMATMVGSLLEQLGVPPLAAHLFIFYFGMMSMVTPPVALAAYASASIAEAPIMRTAMAAFRFSLVGFTLPFMFIYRPELLMLNSAGQPAAIPVILIQAATAIFGIHALAASMAGFLRRPLGLGLRVALFVFAALMLFPDPGMQVGSIPVYPTDLVGLISFVGLWVFLGKSQLTTPETPAVAA
;
A
#
# COMPACT_ATOMS: atom_id res chain seq x y z
N MET A 1 12.36 12.09 0.32
CA MET A 1 12.70 10.92 1.16
C MET A 1 11.51 10.34 1.91
N SER A 2 10.70 11.14 2.63
CA SER A 2 9.57 10.62 3.42
C SER A 2 8.62 9.72 2.63
N VAL A 3 8.14 10.19 1.49
CA VAL A 3 7.14 9.49 0.69
C VAL A 3 7.64 8.12 0.20
N LEU A 4 8.85 8.08 -0.38
CA LEU A 4 9.44 6.84 -0.89
C LEU A 4 9.84 5.88 0.24
N GLY A 5 10.41 6.39 1.34
CA GLY A 5 10.79 5.58 2.49
C GLY A 5 9.59 4.91 3.16
N SER A 6 8.50 5.65 3.37
CA SER A 6 7.23 5.11 3.88
C SER A 6 6.58 4.15 2.89
N GLY A 7 6.67 4.38 1.58
CA GLY A 7 6.16 3.43 0.58
C GLY A 7 6.86 2.08 0.65
N LEU A 8 8.19 2.08 0.66
CA LEU A 8 8.98 0.85 0.76
C LEU A 8 8.76 0.14 2.10
N MET A 9 8.86 0.85 3.23
CA MET A 9 8.62 0.27 4.55
C MET A 9 7.19 -0.26 4.71
N GLY A 10 6.23 0.43 4.13
CA GLY A 10 4.82 0.05 4.13
C GLY A 10 4.54 -1.19 3.30
N SER A 11 5.16 -1.29 2.11
CA SER A 11 5.03 -2.45 1.22
C SER A 11 5.50 -3.76 1.86
N LEU A 12 6.33 -3.67 2.91
CA LEU A 12 6.90 -4.80 3.65
C LEU A 12 6.14 -5.06 4.95
N SER A 13 5.85 -4.01 5.72
CA SER A 13 5.22 -4.12 7.04
C SER A 13 3.70 -4.30 6.97
N GLY A 14 3.05 -3.81 5.91
CA GLY A 14 1.59 -3.89 5.74
C GLY A 14 0.78 -3.12 6.80
N SER A 15 1.43 -2.32 7.65
CA SER A 15 0.80 -1.63 8.78
C SER A 15 1.05 -0.13 8.71
N ALA A 16 -0.02 0.63 8.47
CA ALA A 16 0.02 2.09 8.41
C ALA A 16 0.58 2.72 9.68
N VAL A 17 0.18 2.21 10.85
CA VAL A 17 0.61 2.74 12.16
C VAL A 17 2.08 2.41 12.42
N ALA A 18 2.49 1.16 12.20
CA ALA A 18 3.90 0.76 12.40
C ALA A 18 4.82 1.53 11.44
N ASN A 19 4.38 1.72 10.20
CA ASN A 19 5.08 2.51 9.20
C ASN A 19 5.18 3.99 9.61
N ALA A 20 4.09 4.60 10.10
CA ALA A 20 4.10 5.98 10.58
C ALA A 20 5.04 6.17 11.78
N VAL A 21 5.08 5.22 12.71
CA VAL A 21 5.99 5.28 13.88
C VAL A 21 7.45 5.12 13.46
N THR A 22 7.74 4.14 12.62
CA THR A 22 9.11 3.82 12.20
C THR A 22 9.66 4.90 11.28
N THR A 23 8.96 5.22 10.18
CA THR A 23 9.42 6.22 9.21
C THR A 23 9.29 7.65 9.73
N GLY A 24 8.21 7.96 10.45
CA GLY A 24 7.98 9.28 11.04
C GLY A 24 9.08 9.73 11.99
N SER A 25 9.70 8.80 12.73
CA SER A 25 10.78 9.11 13.68
C SER A 25 11.96 9.86 13.06
N PHE A 26 12.23 9.66 11.77
CA PHE A 26 13.29 10.37 11.04
C PHE A 26 12.76 11.32 9.96
N THR A 27 11.62 11.04 9.34
CA THR A 27 11.09 11.89 8.25
C THR A 27 10.46 13.18 8.75
N ILE A 28 9.76 13.15 9.89
CA ILE A 28 9.07 14.32 10.44
C ILE A 28 10.08 15.40 10.87
N PRO A 29 11.15 15.08 11.65
CA PRO A 29 12.17 16.08 11.97
C PRO A 29 12.84 16.68 10.72
N MET A 30 13.10 15.87 9.69
CA MET A 30 13.68 16.36 8.44
C MET A 30 12.75 17.34 7.71
N MET A 31 11.45 17.05 7.63
CA MET A 31 10.48 17.95 7.00
C MET A 31 10.33 19.25 7.80
N ARG A 32 10.33 19.18 9.14
CA ARG A 32 10.31 20.37 10.01
C ARG A 32 11.53 21.27 9.76
N ARG A 33 12.73 20.69 9.67
CA ARG A 33 13.97 21.42 9.33
C ARG A 33 13.90 22.09 7.94
N ALA A 34 13.18 21.49 6.99
CA ALA A 34 12.94 22.06 5.67
C ALA A 34 11.83 23.14 5.62
N GLY A 35 11.24 23.49 6.77
CA GLY A 35 10.24 24.56 6.89
C GLY A 35 8.77 24.10 6.84
N PHE A 36 8.49 22.80 6.87
CA PHE A 36 7.10 22.30 6.91
C PHE A 36 6.51 22.48 8.32
N GLU A 37 5.24 22.92 8.39
CA GLU A 37 4.48 22.95 9.65
C GLU A 37 4.39 21.55 10.26
N ASN A 38 4.46 21.45 11.60
CA ASN A 38 4.40 20.18 12.33
C ASN A 38 3.21 19.31 11.90
N ALA A 39 2.00 19.88 11.83
CA ALA A 39 0.80 19.15 11.43
C ALA A 39 0.88 18.64 9.98
N VAL A 40 1.52 19.39 9.09
CA VAL A 40 1.70 19.01 7.68
C VAL A 40 2.75 17.91 7.55
N ALA A 41 3.88 18.00 8.27
CA ALA A 41 4.90 16.97 8.31
C ALA A 41 4.35 15.63 8.84
N GLY A 42 3.56 15.68 9.92
CA GLY A 42 2.83 14.52 10.43
C GLY A 42 1.83 13.99 9.41
N GLY A 43 1.05 14.88 8.78
CA GLY A 43 0.04 14.51 7.78
C GLY A 43 0.61 13.83 6.55
N ILE A 44 1.71 14.34 5.99
CA ILE A 44 2.44 13.72 4.86
C ILE A 44 2.93 12.32 5.24
N THR A 45 3.45 12.17 6.46
CA THR A 45 3.91 10.88 6.97
C THR A 45 2.74 9.91 7.12
N ALA A 46 1.62 10.33 7.71
CA ALA A 46 0.44 9.48 7.85
C ALA A 46 -0.15 9.05 6.49
N ALA A 47 -0.24 9.98 5.53
CA ALA A 47 -0.67 9.70 4.17
C ALA A 47 0.24 8.65 3.51
N ALA A 48 1.55 8.93 3.46
CA ALA A 48 2.53 8.03 2.86
C ALA A 48 2.66 6.70 3.62
N ALA A 49 2.36 6.66 4.91
CA ALA A 49 2.40 5.42 5.68
C ALA A 49 1.21 4.51 5.38
N SER A 50 0.03 5.10 5.18
CA SER A 50 -1.24 4.38 5.03
C SER A 50 -1.39 3.72 3.66
N GLY A 51 -0.94 4.39 2.59
CA GLY A 51 -0.90 3.76 1.28
C GLY A 51 0.10 2.61 1.16
N GLY A 52 0.97 2.41 2.14
CA GLY A 52 2.04 1.42 2.07
C GLY A 52 1.53 -0.02 2.00
N ALA A 53 0.40 -0.30 2.63
CA ALA A 53 -0.23 -1.62 2.55
C ALA A 53 -0.84 -1.91 1.17
N LEU A 54 -1.01 -0.89 0.32
CA LEU A 54 -1.51 -1.04 -1.05
C LEU A 54 -0.36 -1.39 -2.03
N VAL A 55 0.90 -1.26 -1.60
CA VAL A 55 2.07 -1.37 -2.47
C VAL A 55 2.59 -2.81 -2.49
N PRO A 56 2.78 -3.43 -3.67
CA PRO A 56 3.53 -4.67 -3.82
C PRO A 56 4.96 -4.55 -3.25
N PRO A 57 5.57 -5.62 -2.72
CA PRO A 57 5.26 -7.02 -3.00
C PRO A 57 4.48 -7.77 -1.92
N VAL A 58 4.40 -7.26 -0.67
CA VAL A 58 3.74 -8.00 0.43
C VAL A 58 2.29 -7.54 0.62
N MET A 59 1.99 -6.26 0.36
CA MET A 59 0.64 -5.67 0.42
C MET A 59 -0.13 -5.91 1.75
N GLY A 60 0.60 -6.16 2.83
CA GLY A 60 0.06 -6.52 4.14
C GLY A 60 -0.81 -7.77 4.16
N ALA A 61 -1.34 -8.10 5.34
CA ALA A 61 -2.20 -9.28 5.52
C ALA A 61 -3.56 -9.16 4.79
N GLY A 62 -3.97 -7.93 4.42
CA GLY A 62 -5.24 -7.68 3.74
C GLY A 62 -5.29 -8.25 2.33
N ALA A 63 -4.19 -8.17 1.56
CA ALA A 63 -4.12 -8.77 0.22
C ALA A 63 -4.21 -10.31 0.25
N TYR A 64 -3.74 -10.93 1.33
CA TYR A 64 -3.90 -12.37 1.52
C TYR A 64 -5.35 -12.75 1.88
N MET A 65 -6.01 -12.02 2.78
CA MET A 65 -7.45 -12.21 3.03
C MET A 65 -8.28 -11.95 1.77
N MET A 66 -7.85 -11.03 0.91
CA MET A 66 -8.49 -10.80 -0.38
C MET A 66 -8.42 -12.03 -1.27
N LEU A 67 -7.27 -12.67 -1.36
CA LEU A 67 -7.09 -13.91 -2.09
C LEU A 67 -8.03 -15.01 -1.58
N GLU A 68 -8.23 -15.11 -0.27
CA GLU A 68 -9.10 -16.13 0.34
C GLU A 68 -10.60 -15.89 0.12
N LEU A 69 -11.02 -14.62 0.01
CA LEU A 69 -12.42 -14.27 -0.24
C LEU A 69 -12.81 -14.25 -1.71
N LEU A 70 -11.84 -14.13 -2.63
CA LEU A 70 -12.12 -14.15 -4.06
C LEU A 70 -12.66 -15.53 -4.48
N PRO A 71 -13.64 -15.59 -5.41
CA PRO A 71 -14.21 -16.88 -5.81
C PRO A 71 -13.15 -17.79 -6.41
N GLN A 72 -13.05 -19.02 -5.90
CA GLN A 72 -11.99 -19.97 -6.26
C GLN A 72 -12.00 -20.34 -7.76
N GLU A 73 -13.16 -20.24 -8.39
CA GLU A 73 -13.38 -20.50 -9.82
C GLU A 73 -12.54 -19.60 -10.73
N LEU A 74 -12.20 -18.37 -10.29
CA LEU A 74 -11.40 -17.44 -11.08
C LEU A 74 -9.89 -17.79 -11.06
N ASN A 75 -9.44 -18.72 -10.21
CA ASN A 75 -8.03 -19.13 -10.07
C ASN A 75 -7.05 -17.92 -9.96
N ILE A 76 -7.50 -16.84 -9.30
CA ILE A 76 -6.70 -15.64 -9.06
C ILE A 76 -5.60 -16.01 -8.07
N LYS A 77 -4.36 -15.61 -8.37
CA LYS A 77 -3.21 -15.82 -7.49
C LYS A 77 -2.82 -14.50 -6.84
N PHE A 78 -2.09 -14.59 -5.73
CA PHE A 78 -1.54 -13.40 -5.06
C PHE A 78 -0.79 -12.46 -6.03
N LEU A 79 -0.05 -13.03 -6.99
CA LEU A 79 0.68 -12.25 -7.97
C LEU A 79 -0.23 -11.43 -8.89
N ASP A 80 -1.45 -11.90 -9.16
CA ASP A 80 -2.41 -11.18 -10.00
C ASP A 80 -2.97 -9.96 -9.24
N ILE A 81 -3.26 -10.12 -7.94
CA ILE A 81 -3.58 -9.01 -7.03
C ILE A 81 -2.42 -8.00 -6.99
N ALA A 82 -1.18 -8.48 -6.83
CA ALA A 82 0.00 -7.63 -6.79
C ALA A 82 0.25 -6.86 -8.10
N LYS A 83 0.04 -7.50 -9.25
CA LYS A 83 0.14 -6.84 -10.56
C LYS A 83 -0.95 -5.79 -10.73
N ALA A 84 -2.19 -6.12 -10.39
CA ALA A 84 -3.32 -5.21 -10.48
C ALA A 84 -3.14 -3.96 -9.61
N ALA A 85 -2.57 -4.11 -8.42
CA ALA A 85 -2.31 -2.99 -7.52
C ALA A 85 -1.07 -2.14 -7.88
N LEU A 86 -0.19 -2.62 -8.77
CA LEU A 86 1.10 -1.96 -9.04
C LEU A 86 0.93 -0.55 -9.61
N ILE A 87 0.12 -0.39 -10.66
CA ILE A 87 -0.09 0.92 -11.30
C ILE A 87 -0.80 1.88 -10.32
N PRO A 88 -1.92 1.53 -9.66
CA PRO A 88 -2.54 2.39 -8.65
C PRO A 88 -1.59 2.78 -7.51
N ALA A 89 -0.77 1.85 -7.02
CA ALA A 89 0.22 2.12 -5.98
C ALA A 89 1.26 3.16 -6.44
N VAL A 90 1.81 3.01 -7.64
CA VAL A 90 2.76 3.98 -8.23
C VAL A 90 2.09 5.34 -8.39
N LEU A 91 0.87 5.38 -8.91
CA LEU A 91 0.10 6.62 -9.10
C LEU A 91 -0.16 7.32 -7.75
N TYR A 92 -0.55 6.58 -6.71
CA TYR A 92 -0.76 7.13 -5.37
C TYR A 92 0.51 7.76 -4.79
N TYR A 93 1.64 7.05 -4.82
CA TYR A 93 2.90 7.59 -4.29
C TYR A 93 3.45 8.73 -5.14
N LEU A 94 3.28 8.67 -6.46
CA LEU A 94 3.60 9.77 -7.36
C LEU A 94 2.77 11.01 -7.02
N SER A 95 1.49 10.84 -6.70
CA SER A 95 0.63 11.95 -6.32
C SER A 95 1.07 12.62 -5.02
N ILE A 96 1.37 11.83 -3.97
CA ILE A 96 1.86 12.40 -2.71
C ILE A 96 3.18 13.11 -2.96
N PHE A 97 4.09 12.48 -3.72
CA PHE A 97 5.37 13.07 -4.05
C PHE A 97 5.22 14.42 -4.75
N LYS A 98 4.34 14.52 -5.75
CA LYS A 98 4.09 15.76 -6.49
C LYS A 98 3.42 16.83 -5.65
N ILE A 99 2.44 16.47 -4.81
CA ILE A 99 1.80 17.42 -3.90
C ILE A 99 2.85 17.97 -2.92
N VAL A 100 3.70 17.11 -2.37
CA VAL A 100 4.78 17.53 -1.43
C VAL A 100 5.83 18.39 -2.12
N ASP A 101 6.27 18.03 -3.33
CA ASP A 101 7.23 18.82 -4.13
C ASP A 101 6.67 20.22 -4.41
N TYR A 102 5.46 20.32 -4.96
CA TYR A 102 4.83 21.61 -5.22
C TYR A 102 4.55 22.41 -3.94
N TYR A 103 4.14 21.75 -2.86
CA TYR A 103 3.93 22.41 -1.58
C TYR A 103 5.25 22.97 -1.01
N SER A 104 6.35 22.22 -1.11
CA SER A 104 7.68 22.66 -0.66
C SER A 104 8.17 23.91 -1.41
N ARG A 105 7.94 23.96 -2.73
CA ARG A 105 8.28 25.11 -3.58
C ARG A 105 7.41 26.32 -3.26
N ARG A 106 6.14 26.11 -2.89
CA ARG A 106 5.21 27.18 -2.52
C ARG A 106 5.61 27.87 -1.23
N ILE A 107 5.99 27.11 -0.21
CA ILE A 107 6.37 27.68 1.09
C ILE A 107 7.76 28.33 1.05
N GLY A 108 8.45 28.30 -0.11
CA GLY A 108 9.81 28.80 -0.24
C GLY A 108 10.75 28.08 0.72
N SER A 109 10.53 26.77 0.92
CA SER A 109 11.34 25.89 1.75
C SER A 109 12.78 26.31 1.54
N THR A 110 13.40 26.85 2.60
CA THR A 110 14.81 27.21 2.58
C THR A 110 15.49 25.96 2.09
N GLY A 111 16.00 26.01 0.87
CA GLY A 111 16.79 24.94 0.31
C GLY A 111 17.97 24.81 1.25
N GLY A 112 17.82 23.95 2.25
CA GLY A 112 18.83 23.63 3.25
C GLY A 112 19.96 22.95 2.51
N THR A 113 20.75 23.79 1.84
CA THR A 113 22.15 23.57 1.52
C THR A 113 22.98 23.56 2.82
N ASP A 114 22.35 23.82 3.97
CA ASP A 114 22.83 23.36 5.27
C ASP A 114 22.54 21.87 5.49
N THR A 115 23.21 21.03 4.70
CA THR A 115 23.61 19.68 5.13
C THR A 115 24.72 19.71 6.19
N SER A 116 24.95 20.85 6.85
CA SER A 116 26.01 21.14 7.81
C SER A 116 25.56 21.03 9.29
N GLY A 117 24.26 20.90 9.57
CA GLY A 117 23.71 20.80 10.93
C GLY A 117 23.19 19.41 11.28
N GLU A 118 24.07 18.57 11.82
CA GLU A 118 23.81 17.19 12.26
C GLU A 118 23.19 16.30 11.19
N GLU A 119 24.04 15.78 10.30
CA GLU A 119 23.86 14.39 9.87
C GLU A 119 23.64 13.58 11.14
N ALA A 120 22.40 13.11 11.37
CA ALA A 120 22.14 12.04 12.32
C ALA A 120 23.13 10.96 11.94
N LYS A 121 24.25 10.83 12.69
CA LYS A 121 25.42 9.99 12.39
C LYS A 121 24.90 8.76 11.66
N LYS A 122 24.96 8.77 10.32
CA LYS A 122 24.36 7.71 9.52
C LYS A 122 25.21 6.52 9.91
N LYS A 123 24.72 5.68 10.83
CA LYS A 123 25.33 4.38 11.03
C LYS A 123 25.28 3.77 9.63
N PRO A 124 26.42 3.55 8.97
CA PRO A 124 26.40 3.02 7.63
C PRO A 124 25.59 1.73 7.72
N ILE A 125 24.58 1.60 6.85
CA ILE A 125 23.85 0.34 6.74
C ILE A 125 24.94 -0.70 6.51
N LYS A 126 25.11 -1.61 7.46
CA LYS A 126 26.18 -2.58 7.34
C LYS A 126 25.87 -3.39 6.08
N PRO A 127 26.83 -3.60 5.17
CA PRO A 127 26.59 -4.29 3.91
C PRO A 127 25.91 -5.66 4.14
N PHE A 128 26.18 -6.26 5.30
CA PHE A 128 25.54 -7.46 5.78
C PHE A 128 24.03 -7.34 6.06
N GLU A 129 23.55 -6.26 6.69
CA GLU A 129 22.12 -6.07 6.97
C GLU A 129 21.33 -5.88 5.67
N ALA A 130 21.89 -5.12 4.73
CA ALA A 130 21.34 -4.99 3.39
C ALA A 130 21.33 -6.34 2.68
N PHE A 131 22.42 -7.12 2.76
CA PHE A 131 22.50 -8.45 2.14
C PHE A 131 21.45 -9.43 2.68
N VAL A 132 21.26 -9.49 4.01
CA VAL A 132 20.21 -10.32 4.63
C VAL A 132 18.83 -9.88 4.16
N PHE A 133 18.56 -8.58 4.19
CA PHE A 133 17.26 -8.03 3.81
C PHE A 133 16.94 -8.26 2.32
N PHE A 134 17.83 -7.84 1.41
CA PHE A 134 17.61 -8.01 -0.03
C PHE A 134 17.64 -9.48 -0.44
N GLY A 135 18.46 -10.32 0.19
CA GLY A 135 18.46 -11.76 -0.04
C GLY A 135 17.10 -12.40 0.30
N ALA A 136 16.58 -12.11 1.49
CA ALA A 136 15.26 -12.60 1.91
C ALA A 136 14.13 -12.08 1.02
N LEU A 137 14.15 -10.78 0.69
CA LEU A 137 13.17 -10.17 -0.20
C LEU A 137 13.21 -10.76 -1.61
N THR A 138 14.41 -11.04 -2.15
CA THR A 138 14.59 -11.66 -3.47
C THR A 138 13.99 -13.07 -3.49
N VAL A 139 14.21 -13.86 -2.44
CA VAL A 139 13.61 -15.19 -2.33
C VAL A 139 12.09 -15.11 -2.21
N LEU A 140 11.58 -14.19 -1.39
CA LEU A 140 10.14 -13.95 -1.26
C LEU A 140 9.49 -13.63 -2.61
N ILE A 141 10.00 -12.61 -3.32
CA ILE A 141 9.47 -12.18 -4.61
C ILE A 141 9.66 -13.28 -5.67
N GLY A 142 10.83 -13.91 -5.73
CA GLY A 142 11.13 -14.96 -6.70
C GLY A 142 10.18 -16.15 -6.59
N LEU A 143 9.84 -16.58 -5.37
CA LEU A 143 8.87 -17.67 -5.17
C LEU A 143 7.44 -17.27 -5.50
N LEU A 144 7.04 -16.03 -5.22
CA LEU A 144 5.74 -15.51 -5.66
C LEU A 144 5.64 -15.45 -7.19
N VAL A 145 6.71 -15.03 -7.88
CA VAL A 145 6.81 -15.07 -9.35
C VAL A 145 6.73 -16.50 -9.87
N TRP A 146 7.33 -17.46 -9.15
CA TRP A 146 7.22 -18.89 -9.45
C TRP A 146 5.89 -19.52 -8.98
N LYS A 147 4.87 -18.69 -8.70
CA LYS A 147 3.50 -19.09 -8.34
C LYS A 147 3.42 -19.99 -7.10
N PHE A 148 4.31 -19.81 -6.12
CA PHE A 148 4.16 -20.40 -4.79
C PHE A 148 3.17 -19.58 -3.96
N THR A 149 2.60 -20.21 -2.92
CA THR A 149 1.71 -19.51 -1.98
C THR A 149 2.51 -18.49 -1.17
N PRO A 150 1.89 -17.36 -0.74
CA PRO A 150 2.56 -16.37 0.10
C PRO A 150 3.18 -16.98 1.36
N PHE A 151 2.47 -17.91 2.00
CA PHE A 151 2.94 -18.62 3.17
C PHE A 151 4.26 -19.39 2.94
N ARG A 152 4.37 -20.11 1.81
CA ARG A 152 5.60 -20.82 1.43
C ARG A 152 6.73 -19.86 1.09
N ALA A 153 6.42 -18.77 0.39
CA ALA A 153 7.41 -17.75 0.02
C ALA A 153 8.00 -17.06 1.27
N VAL A 154 7.15 -16.70 2.24
CA VAL A 154 7.57 -16.14 3.53
C VAL A 154 8.45 -17.14 4.29
N THR A 155 8.07 -18.41 4.33
CA THR A 155 8.86 -19.46 5.00
C THR A 155 10.27 -19.56 4.42
N ALA A 156 10.40 -19.63 3.10
CA ALA A 156 11.71 -19.65 2.45
C ALA A 156 12.54 -18.40 2.76
N SER A 157 11.92 -17.21 2.77
CA SER A 157 12.58 -15.97 3.13
C SER A 157 13.07 -15.98 4.59
N LEU A 158 12.31 -16.58 5.52
CA LEU A 158 12.70 -16.75 6.92
C LEU A 158 13.87 -17.74 7.05
N VAL A 159 13.92 -18.80 6.25
CA VAL A 159 15.07 -19.72 6.21
C VAL A 159 16.33 -18.98 5.78
N VAL A 160 16.24 -18.12 4.76
CA VAL A 160 17.37 -17.29 4.32
C VAL A 160 17.80 -16.32 5.42
N ILE A 161 16.85 -15.67 6.10
CA ILE A 161 17.16 -14.79 7.24
C ILE A 161 17.84 -15.59 8.35
N LEU A 162 17.37 -16.80 8.67
CA LEU A 162 17.95 -17.66 9.69
C LEU A 162 19.41 -18.02 9.36
N VAL A 163 19.65 -18.55 8.17
CA VAL A 163 20.98 -18.99 7.72
C VAL A 163 21.94 -17.82 7.68
N LEU A 164 21.53 -16.70 7.08
CA LEU A 164 22.39 -15.53 6.98
C LEU A 164 22.60 -14.89 8.35
N SER A 165 21.56 -14.70 9.16
CA SER A 165 21.69 -14.09 10.49
C SER A 165 22.61 -14.89 11.41
N ALA A 166 22.61 -16.23 11.34
CA ALA A 166 23.52 -17.06 12.12
C ALA A 166 25.01 -16.75 11.85
N LEU A 167 25.35 -16.31 10.64
CA LEU A 167 26.70 -15.90 10.23
C LEU A 167 27.11 -14.51 10.76
N ARG A 168 26.18 -13.75 11.36
CA ARG A 168 26.45 -12.37 11.78
C ARG A 168 27.35 -12.31 13.02
N PRO A 169 28.59 -11.81 12.94
CA PRO A 169 29.51 -11.82 14.10
C PRO A 169 29.01 -10.98 15.28
N GLU A 170 28.16 -9.97 15.02
CA GLU A 170 27.68 -8.97 16.00
C GLU A 170 26.50 -9.41 16.87
N LEU A 171 25.95 -10.60 16.64
CA LEU A 171 24.91 -11.14 17.52
C LEU A 171 25.49 -11.37 18.91
N LYS A 172 24.76 -10.94 19.95
CA LYS A 172 25.11 -11.14 21.37
C LYS A 172 24.98 -12.62 21.84
N ILE A 173 24.96 -13.55 20.90
CA ILE A 173 24.76 -14.99 21.10
C ILE A 173 26.04 -15.71 20.70
N GLY A 174 26.47 -16.71 21.48
CA GLY A 174 27.67 -17.50 21.23
C GLY A 174 27.60 -18.30 19.93
N LYS A 175 28.76 -18.56 19.30
CA LYS A 175 28.84 -19.31 18.03
C LYS A 175 28.24 -20.72 18.16
N ALA A 176 28.48 -21.39 19.28
CA ALA A 176 27.94 -22.73 19.55
C ALA A 176 26.40 -22.75 19.56
N ALA A 177 25.77 -21.77 20.22
CA ALA A 177 24.31 -21.64 20.29
C ALA A 177 23.69 -21.36 18.91
N ARG A 178 24.41 -20.69 18.00
CA ARG A 178 23.96 -20.45 16.62
C ARG A 178 24.06 -21.70 15.76
N ILE A 179 25.16 -22.44 15.88
CA ILE A 179 25.35 -23.70 15.17
C ILE A 179 24.32 -24.72 15.65
N ALA A 180 24.06 -24.80 16.96
CA ALA A 180 23.03 -25.66 17.52
C ALA A 180 21.62 -25.30 17.01
N ALA A 181 21.31 -24.00 16.88
CA ALA A 181 20.06 -23.54 16.28
C ALA A 181 19.91 -23.99 14.82
N LEU A 182 20.94 -23.74 13.98
CA LEU A 182 20.93 -24.21 12.58
C LEU A 182 20.84 -25.73 12.49
N GLY A 183 21.62 -26.43 13.31
CA GLY A 183 21.62 -27.89 13.39
C GLY A 183 20.23 -28.42 13.72
N THR A 184 19.55 -27.83 14.69
CA THR A 184 18.18 -28.22 15.09
C THR A 184 17.17 -27.99 13.97
N PHE A 185 17.27 -26.85 13.28
CA PHE A 185 16.41 -26.54 12.14
C PHE A 185 16.59 -27.57 11.01
N PHE A 186 17.83 -27.79 10.53
CA PHE A 186 18.09 -28.71 9.44
C PHE A 186 17.81 -30.16 9.82
N SER A 187 18.17 -30.59 11.03
CA SER A 187 17.86 -31.95 11.50
C SER A 187 16.36 -32.19 11.56
N ALA A 188 15.58 -31.26 12.10
CA ALA A 188 14.13 -31.40 12.17
C ALA A 188 13.48 -31.41 10.78
N THR A 189 13.93 -30.55 9.86
CA THR A 189 13.45 -30.55 8.46
C THR A 189 13.76 -31.86 7.74
N VAL A 190 14.98 -32.37 7.87
CA VAL A 190 15.40 -33.63 7.24
C VAL A 190 14.63 -34.81 7.84
N VAL A 191 14.56 -34.90 9.17
CA VAL A 191 13.82 -35.97 9.86
C VAL A 191 12.36 -35.96 9.45
N HIS A 192 11.71 -34.79 9.41
CA HIS A 192 10.31 -34.70 8.98
C HIS A 192 10.14 -35.14 7.52
N HIS A 193 11.02 -34.68 6.61
CA HIS A 193 10.93 -35.01 5.18
C HIS A 193 11.02 -36.52 4.93
N PHE A 194 11.89 -37.23 5.66
CA PHE A 194 12.04 -38.67 5.51
C PHE A 194 11.05 -39.49 6.34
N ALA A 195 10.57 -38.97 7.48
CA ALA A 195 9.58 -39.64 8.30
C ALA A 195 8.16 -39.55 7.71
N PHE A 196 7.87 -38.47 6.99
CA PHE A 196 6.59 -38.22 6.33
C PHE A 196 6.80 -37.89 4.85
N PRO A 197 7.19 -38.89 4.03
CA PRO A 197 7.36 -38.67 2.60
C PRO A 197 6.00 -38.32 1.97
N GLU A 198 5.91 -37.13 1.37
CA GLU A 198 4.74 -36.76 0.57
C GLU A 198 4.74 -37.60 -0.72
N GLU A 199 3.63 -38.31 -1.00
CA GLU A 199 3.46 -39.01 -2.26
C GLU A 199 3.38 -38.00 -3.42
N LEU A 200 4.41 -37.98 -4.26
CA LEU A 200 4.52 -37.10 -5.41
C LEU A 200 4.01 -37.84 -6.65
N ALA A 201 2.87 -37.42 -7.19
CA ALA A 201 2.27 -38.03 -8.38
C ALA A 201 3.21 -37.99 -9.61
N GLU A 202 4.01 -36.93 -9.76
CA GLU A 202 5.10 -36.84 -10.74
C GLU A 202 6.27 -36.03 -10.17
N PRO A 203 7.45 -36.63 -9.90
CA PRO A 203 8.56 -35.96 -9.23
C PRO A 203 9.24 -34.92 -10.14
N ASN A 204 8.63 -33.74 -10.21
CA ASN A 204 9.19 -32.56 -10.86
C ASN A 204 10.00 -31.74 -9.85
N ALA A 205 11.05 -31.04 -10.31
CA ALA A 205 11.93 -30.23 -9.45
C ALA A 205 11.16 -29.23 -8.55
N ARG A 206 10.05 -28.67 -9.08
CA ARG A 206 9.16 -27.79 -8.33
C ARG A 206 8.44 -28.51 -7.18
N GLN A 207 7.98 -29.75 -7.41
CA GLN A 207 7.26 -30.50 -6.39
C GLN A 207 8.19 -31.03 -5.29
N ILE A 208 9.41 -31.44 -5.67
CA ILE A 208 10.46 -31.77 -4.70
C ILE A 208 10.74 -30.55 -3.82
N PHE A 209 10.97 -29.39 -4.44
CA PHE A 209 11.22 -28.16 -3.71
C PHE A 209 10.03 -27.75 -2.81
N THR A 210 8.77 -27.94 -3.24
CA THR A 210 7.61 -27.70 -2.36
C THR A 210 7.60 -28.62 -1.14
N SER A 211 7.99 -29.87 -1.30
CA SER A 211 8.01 -30.84 -0.20
C SER A 211 9.06 -30.49 0.86
N TRP A 212 10.25 -30.09 0.41
CA TRP A 212 11.29 -29.55 1.29
C TRP A 212 10.83 -28.27 1.99
N LEU A 213 10.14 -27.36 1.29
CA LEU A 213 9.57 -26.16 1.92
C LEU A 213 8.50 -26.47 2.95
N ASN A 214 7.59 -27.41 2.67
CA ASN A 214 6.58 -27.83 3.65
C ASN A 214 7.27 -28.42 4.90
N SER A 215 8.31 -29.24 4.72
CA SER A 215 9.10 -29.80 5.81
C SER A 215 9.89 -28.72 6.59
N SER A 216 10.27 -27.62 5.94
CA SER A 216 10.96 -26.50 6.59
C SER A 216 10.07 -25.75 7.60
N LEU A 217 8.75 -25.80 7.45
CA LEU A 217 7.81 -25.25 8.44
C LEU A 217 7.94 -25.97 9.79
N PHE A 218 8.04 -27.30 9.76
CA PHE A 218 8.28 -28.11 10.95
C PHE A 218 9.66 -27.83 11.55
N GLY A 219 10.66 -27.61 10.69
CA GLY A 219 11.99 -27.13 11.12
C GLY A 219 11.92 -25.80 11.86
N MET A 220 11.14 -24.83 11.36
CA MET A 220 10.93 -23.54 12.03
C MET A 220 10.23 -23.70 13.37
N PHE A 221 9.26 -24.61 13.47
CA PHE A 221 8.59 -24.91 14.73
C PHE A 221 9.54 -25.56 15.75
N ALA A 222 10.36 -26.53 15.32
CA ALA A 222 11.39 -27.13 16.16
C ALA A 222 12.42 -26.10 16.63
N LEU A 223 12.81 -25.17 15.75
CA LEU A 223 13.70 -24.07 16.08
C LEU A 223 13.10 -23.12 17.13
N LEU A 224 11.79 -22.83 17.03
CA LEU A 224 11.08 -22.04 18.04
C LEU A 224 11.15 -22.73 19.41
N ILE A 225 10.87 -24.04 19.46
CA ILE A 225 10.97 -24.84 20.70
C ILE A 225 12.40 -24.82 21.24
N PHE A 226 13.40 -25.07 20.40
CA PHE A 226 14.80 -25.00 20.79
C PHE A 226 15.17 -23.62 21.34
N GLY A 227 14.72 -22.55 20.68
CA GLY A 227 14.95 -21.18 21.10
C GLY A 227 14.32 -20.85 22.46
N LEU A 228 13.20 -21.49 22.82
CA LEU A 228 12.57 -21.36 24.14
C LEU A 228 13.34 -22.10 25.24
N ILE A 229 13.93 -23.25 24.92
CA ILE A 229 14.68 -24.09 25.87
C ILE A 229 16.11 -23.55 26.08
N HIS A 230 16.76 -23.10 25.01
CA HIS A 230 18.17 -22.72 25.04
C HIS A 230 18.39 -21.39 25.79
N ARG A 231 19.25 -21.41 26.82
CA ARG A 231 19.48 -20.29 27.75
C ARG A 231 19.82 -18.96 27.06
N GLU A 232 20.62 -19.00 26.00
CA GLU A 232 21.04 -17.79 25.26
C GLU A 232 19.96 -17.20 24.33
N TRP A 233 19.11 -18.05 23.72
CA TRP A 233 18.09 -17.63 22.75
C TRP A 233 16.78 -17.25 23.45
N ARG A 234 16.48 -17.87 24.59
CA ARG A 234 15.23 -17.71 25.34
C ARG A 234 14.81 -16.25 25.56
N PRO A 235 15.69 -15.31 26.00
CA PRO A 235 15.28 -13.92 26.22
C PRO A 235 14.82 -13.22 24.93
N GLN A 236 15.47 -13.53 23.81
CA GLN A 236 15.19 -12.90 22.53
C GLN A 236 13.91 -13.47 21.90
N ILE A 237 13.73 -14.79 21.97
CA ILE A 237 12.50 -15.45 21.53
C ILE A 237 11.32 -14.99 22.39
N PHE A 238 11.48 -14.92 23.71
CA PHE A 238 10.41 -14.44 24.59
C PHE A 238 10.04 -12.98 24.30
N LYS A 239 11.04 -12.12 24.06
CA LYS A 239 10.81 -10.73 23.62
C LYS A 239 10.09 -10.69 22.27
N ALA A 240 10.52 -11.49 21.30
CA ALA A 240 9.90 -11.56 19.98
C ALA A 240 8.44 -12.03 20.07
N MET A 241 8.16 -13.10 20.81
CA MET A 241 6.80 -13.57 21.07
C MET A 241 5.96 -12.49 21.77
N THR A 242 6.50 -11.82 22.79
CA THR A 242 5.77 -10.76 23.50
C THR A 242 5.38 -9.62 22.56
N VAL A 243 6.32 -9.18 21.69
CA VAL A 243 6.04 -8.12 20.70
C VAL A 243 5.04 -8.60 19.67
N SER A 244 5.19 -9.83 19.14
CA SER A 244 4.26 -10.42 18.18
C SER A 244 2.86 -10.58 18.76
N SER A 245 2.72 -11.05 20.00
CA SER A 245 1.44 -11.16 20.70
C SER A 245 0.81 -9.79 20.89
N LYS A 246 1.55 -8.79 21.41
CA LYS A 246 1.02 -7.42 21.58
C LYS A 246 0.52 -6.81 20.27
N ASN A 247 1.27 -7.01 19.18
CA ASN A 247 0.88 -6.51 17.87
C ASN A 247 -0.27 -7.31 17.24
N GLY A 248 -0.41 -8.60 17.59
CA GLY A 248 -1.43 -9.50 17.05
C GLY A 248 -2.76 -9.48 17.81
N VAL A 249 -2.80 -9.09 19.09
CA VAL A 249 -4.02 -9.12 19.91
C VAL A 249 -5.16 -8.31 19.28
N SER A 250 -4.87 -7.12 18.76
CA SER A 250 -5.89 -6.30 18.10
C SER A 250 -6.43 -6.95 16.82
N LEU A 251 -5.56 -7.60 16.05
CA LEU A 251 -5.95 -8.35 14.86
C LEU A 251 -6.79 -9.57 15.22
N VAL A 252 -6.37 -10.38 16.20
CA VAL A 252 -7.09 -11.59 16.63
C VAL A 252 -8.48 -11.24 17.18
N ALA A 253 -8.58 -10.26 18.09
CA ALA A 253 -9.86 -9.86 18.67
C ALA A 253 -10.82 -9.35 17.59
N ALA A 254 -10.33 -8.51 16.68
CA ALA A 254 -11.15 -7.94 15.62
C ALA A 254 -11.52 -9.00 14.55
N SER A 255 -10.62 -9.92 14.21
CA SER A 255 -10.91 -11.05 13.31
C SER A 255 -11.94 -12.02 13.92
N ALA A 256 -11.91 -12.25 15.24
CA ALA A 256 -12.93 -13.06 15.91
C ALA A 256 -14.33 -12.42 15.81
N CYS A 257 -14.43 -11.12 16.04
CA CYS A 257 -15.68 -10.38 15.85
C CYS A 257 -16.16 -10.43 14.40
N VAL A 258 -15.26 -10.24 13.44
CA VAL A 258 -15.60 -10.35 12.01
C VAL A 258 -16.06 -11.76 11.65
N GLY A 259 -15.42 -12.81 12.16
CA GLY A 259 -15.87 -14.19 11.94
C GLY A 259 -17.32 -14.43 12.41
N ILE A 260 -17.71 -13.86 13.56
CA ILE A 260 -19.10 -13.90 14.04
C ILE A 260 -20.02 -13.14 13.08
N ILE A 261 -19.63 -11.94 12.64
CA ILE A 261 -20.41 -11.15 11.69
C ILE A 261 -20.58 -11.89 10.37
N ILE A 262 -19.52 -12.46 9.81
CA ILE A 262 -19.56 -13.26 8.58
C ILE A 262 -20.49 -14.46 8.78
N GLY A 263 -20.40 -15.18 9.89
CA GLY A 263 -21.29 -16.30 10.18
C GLY A 263 -22.77 -15.90 10.26
N ILE A 264 -23.08 -14.77 10.90
CA ILE A 264 -24.44 -14.21 10.93
C ILE A 264 -24.88 -13.82 9.51
N VAL A 265 -24.01 -13.11 8.77
CA VAL A 265 -24.33 -12.59 7.44
C VAL A 265 -24.60 -13.71 6.44
N ASP A 266 -23.79 -14.76 6.47
CA ASP A 266 -23.91 -15.93 5.60
C ASP A 266 -25.15 -16.76 5.94
N THR A 267 -25.39 -17.03 7.23
CA THR A 267 -26.56 -17.84 7.67
C THR A 267 -27.89 -17.11 7.51
N THR A 268 -27.92 -15.79 7.68
CA THR A 268 -29.16 -14.99 7.56
C THR A 268 -29.45 -14.56 6.13
N GLY A 269 -28.45 -14.59 5.24
CA GLY A 269 -28.54 -14.00 3.91
C GLY A 269 -28.71 -12.47 3.92
N ILE A 270 -28.41 -11.80 5.03
CA ILE A 270 -28.65 -10.35 5.13
C ILE A 270 -27.78 -9.56 4.16
N ALA A 271 -26.61 -10.07 3.74
CA ALA A 271 -25.76 -9.40 2.75
C ALA A 271 -26.42 -9.30 1.38
N THR A 272 -27.11 -10.36 0.92
CA THR A 272 -27.81 -10.33 -0.37
C THR A 272 -29.02 -9.40 -0.29
N LEU A 273 -29.79 -9.43 0.80
CA LEU A 273 -30.90 -8.51 1.02
C LEU A 273 -30.44 -7.05 1.10
N PHE A 274 -29.41 -6.78 1.90
CA PHE A 274 -28.82 -5.45 2.04
C PHE A 274 -28.30 -4.91 0.70
N SER A 275 -27.66 -5.75 -0.10
CA SER A 275 -27.21 -5.38 -1.45
C SER A 275 -28.38 -5.09 -2.39
N GLN A 276 -29.47 -5.84 -2.33
CA GLN A 276 -30.67 -5.60 -3.13
C GLN A 276 -31.35 -4.28 -2.76
N GLU A 277 -31.49 -3.98 -1.46
CA GLU A 277 -32.06 -2.72 -0.97
C GLU A 277 -31.19 -1.52 -1.38
N ILE A 278 -29.87 -1.62 -1.26
CA ILE A 278 -28.96 -0.57 -1.76
C ILE A 278 -29.11 -0.42 -3.27
N LYS A 279 -29.17 -1.51 -4.03
CA LYS A 279 -29.32 -1.45 -5.49
C LYS A 279 -30.61 -0.73 -5.88
N ALA A 280 -31.70 -0.90 -5.12
CA ALA A 280 -32.95 -0.17 -5.32
C ALA A 280 -32.82 1.34 -5.12
N VAL A 281 -32.01 1.79 -4.15
CA VAL A 281 -31.74 3.21 -3.89
C VAL A 281 -30.79 3.83 -4.93
N VAL A 282 -29.83 3.04 -5.40
CA VAL A 282 -28.75 3.51 -6.27
C VAL A 282 -29.13 3.55 -7.76
N ALA A 283 -30.20 2.85 -8.15
CA ALA A 283 -30.83 2.90 -9.48
C ALA A 283 -29.82 2.79 -10.64
N ASP A 284 -29.28 1.58 -10.88
CA ASP A 284 -28.30 1.21 -11.93
C ASP A 284 -27.06 2.14 -12.10
N SER A 285 -26.93 3.19 -11.29
CA SER A 285 -25.86 4.16 -11.38
C SER A 285 -24.66 3.67 -10.60
N LEU A 286 -23.68 3.13 -11.33
CA LEU A 286 -22.41 2.69 -10.77
C LEU A 286 -21.73 3.79 -9.94
N LEU A 287 -21.84 5.07 -10.33
CA LEU A 287 -21.19 6.17 -9.60
C LEU A 287 -21.80 6.35 -8.21
N ILE A 288 -23.14 6.35 -8.12
CA ILE A 288 -23.85 6.50 -6.85
C ILE A 288 -23.56 5.27 -5.96
N ALA A 289 -23.47 4.08 -6.56
CA ALA A 289 -23.08 2.87 -5.87
C ALA A 289 -21.72 3.03 -5.20
N LEU A 290 -20.71 3.40 -5.98
CA LEU A 290 -19.33 3.54 -5.51
C LEU A 290 -19.20 4.61 -4.42
N ILE A 291 -19.93 5.73 -4.52
CA ILE A 291 -19.97 6.76 -3.47
C ILE A 291 -20.61 6.22 -2.19
N GLY A 292 -21.73 5.50 -2.29
CA GLY A 292 -22.38 4.86 -1.15
C GLY A 292 -21.48 3.84 -0.46
N ILE A 293 -20.83 2.98 -1.26
CA ILE A 293 -19.88 1.97 -0.77
C ILE A 293 -18.67 2.62 -0.12
N MET A 294 -18.13 3.69 -0.71
CA MET A 294 -17.06 4.49 -0.09
C MET A 294 -17.50 5.01 1.28
N ALA A 295 -18.67 5.63 1.39
CA ALA A 295 -19.15 6.18 2.65
C ALA A 295 -19.31 5.08 3.72
N VAL A 296 -19.93 3.96 3.36
CA VAL A 296 -20.10 2.79 4.22
C VAL A 296 -18.74 2.23 4.66
N SER A 297 -17.80 2.08 3.73
CA SER A 297 -16.43 1.60 4.00
C SER A 297 -15.65 2.53 4.91
N LEU A 298 -15.80 3.85 4.73
CA LEU A 298 -15.13 4.84 5.57
C LEU A 298 -15.68 4.84 6.99
N VAL A 299 -17.01 4.72 7.16
CA VAL A 299 -17.66 4.70 8.49
C VAL A 299 -17.36 3.39 9.23
N LEU A 300 -17.56 2.25 8.57
CA LEU A 300 -17.34 0.93 9.19
C LEU A 300 -15.85 0.62 9.38
N GLY A 301 -14.97 1.25 8.60
CA GLY A 301 -13.52 1.15 8.74
C GLY A 301 -12.92 1.99 9.86
N MET A 302 -13.71 2.81 10.56
CA MET A 302 -13.19 3.68 11.62
C MET A 302 -12.69 2.86 12.82
N GLY A 303 -11.39 2.95 13.09
CA GLY A 303 -10.80 2.46 14.35
C GLY A 303 -10.53 0.96 14.41
N VAL A 304 -10.80 0.23 13.33
CA VAL A 304 -10.51 -1.21 13.21
C VAL A 304 -9.24 -1.46 12.38
N PRO A 305 -8.52 -2.58 12.63
CA PRO A 305 -7.39 -2.97 11.77
C PRO A 305 -7.82 -3.14 10.31
N SER A 306 -6.95 -2.77 9.36
CA SER A 306 -7.32 -2.72 7.93
C SER A 306 -7.80 -4.05 7.34
N VAL A 307 -7.25 -5.16 7.83
CA VAL A 307 -7.66 -6.52 7.42
C VAL A 307 -9.12 -6.79 7.80
N VAL A 308 -9.50 -6.38 8.99
CA VAL A 308 -10.82 -6.57 9.59
C VAL A 308 -11.83 -5.70 8.85
N CYS A 309 -11.47 -4.44 8.58
CA CYS A 309 -12.28 -3.55 7.75
C CYS A 309 -12.55 -4.16 6.38
N TYR A 310 -11.52 -4.70 5.71
CA TYR A 310 -11.66 -5.33 4.41
C TYR A 310 -12.61 -6.53 4.46
N LEU A 311 -12.39 -7.46 5.40
CA LEU A 311 -13.23 -8.66 5.52
C LEU A 311 -14.71 -8.30 5.72
N LEU A 312 -15.00 -7.40 6.68
CA LEU A 312 -16.34 -6.92 6.95
C LEU A 312 -17.01 -6.33 5.69
N MET A 313 -16.28 -5.48 4.97
CA MET A 313 -16.82 -4.79 3.78
C MET A 313 -16.97 -5.72 2.59
N ALA A 314 -16.03 -6.62 2.36
CA ALA A 314 -16.11 -7.62 1.31
C ALA A 314 -17.35 -8.52 1.51
N THR A 315 -17.65 -8.90 2.76
CA THR A 315 -18.83 -9.74 3.03
C THR A 315 -20.16 -9.01 2.93
N MET A 316 -20.21 -7.72 3.24
CA MET A 316 -21.47 -6.96 3.21
C MET A 316 -21.77 -6.32 1.86
N VAL A 317 -20.72 -5.96 1.10
CA VAL A 317 -20.83 -5.05 -0.05
C VAL A 317 -20.16 -5.61 -1.31
N GLY A 318 -19.36 -6.69 -1.21
CA GLY A 318 -18.70 -7.30 -2.37
C GLY A 318 -19.68 -7.72 -3.47
N SER A 319 -20.78 -8.38 -3.09
CA SER A 319 -21.78 -8.89 -4.03
C SER A 319 -22.56 -7.78 -4.76
N LEU A 320 -22.67 -6.58 -4.17
CA LEU A 320 -23.32 -5.44 -4.84
C LEU A 320 -22.53 -4.99 -6.07
N LEU A 321 -21.20 -4.91 -5.98
CA LEU A 321 -20.35 -4.49 -7.11
C LEU A 321 -20.35 -5.53 -8.24
N GLU A 322 -20.37 -6.81 -7.89
CA GLU A 322 -20.48 -7.90 -8.86
C GLU A 322 -21.83 -7.83 -9.61
N GLN A 323 -22.93 -7.55 -8.89
CA GLN A 323 -24.25 -7.33 -9.50
C GLN A 323 -24.36 -6.07 -10.38
N LEU A 324 -23.39 -5.17 -10.29
CA LEU A 324 -23.26 -3.97 -11.14
C LEU A 324 -22.28 -4.21 -12.31
N GLY A 325 -21.82 -5.45 -12.52
CA GLY A 325 -20.96 -5.83 -13.64
C GLY A 325 -19.49 -5.45 -13.45
N VAL A 326 -19.06 -5.12 -12.23
CA VAL A 326 -17.66 -4.82 -11.93
C VAL A 326 -16.87 -6.14 -11.83
N PRO A 327 -15.68 -6.23 -12.46
CA PRO A 327 -14.81 -7.40 -12.29
C PRO A 327 -14.51 -7.68 -10.80
N PRO A 328 -14.60 -8.94 -10.32
CA PRO A 328 -14.46 -9.25 -8.89
C PRO A 328 -13.15 -8.70 -8.28
N LEU A 329 -12.02 -8.87 -8.98
CA LEU A 329 -10.73 -8.35 -8.50
C LEU A 329 -10.74 -6.82 -8.32
N ALA A 330 -11.40 -6.09 -9.23
CA ALA A 330 -11.53 -4.64 -9.13
C ALA A 330 -12.43 -4.24 -7.95
N ALA A 331 -13.55 -4.94 -7.74
CA ALA A 331 -14.46 -4.72 -6.63
C ALA A 331 -13.76 -4.93 -5.27
N HIS A 332 -13.05 -6.05 -5.11
CA HIS A 332 -12.31 -6.32 -3.89
C HIS A 332 -11.15 -5.33 -3.66
N LEU A 333 -10.43 -4.92 -4.71
CA LEU A 333 -9.42 -3.86 -4.61
C LEU A 333 -10.02 -2.50 -4.24
N PHE A 334 -11.21 -2.17 -4.74
CA PHE A 334 -11.94 -0.95 -4.37
C PHE A 334 -12.25 -0.93 -2.88
N ILE A 335 -12.82 -2.02 -2.37
CA ILE A 335 -13.14 -2.18 -0.96
C ILE A 335 -11.86 -2.12 -0.10
N PHE A 336 -10.81 -2.81 -0.52
CA PHE A 336 -9.53 -2.79 0.18
C PHE A 336 -8.90 -1.39 0.22
N TYR A 337 -8.97 -0.64 -0.88
CA TYR A 337 -8.48 0.74 -0.94
C TYR A 337 -9.18 1.63 0.08
N PHE A 338 -10.52 1.60 0.15
CA PHE A 338 -11.24 2.44 1.12
C PHE A 338 -11.07 1.98 2.56
N GLY A 339 -10.88 0.67 2.79
CA GLY A 339 -10.45 0.15 4.09
C GLY A 339 -9.07 0.66 4.51
N MET A 340 -8.16 0.94 3.57
CA MET A 340 -6.89 1.60 3.87
C MET A 340 -7.02 3.12 4.00
N MET A 341 -7.86 3.76 3.19
CA MET A 341 -8.07 5.21 3.22
C MET A 341 -8.82 5.67 4.48
N SER A 342 -9.62 4.82 5.13
CA SER A 342 -10.22 5.12 6.44
C SER A 342 -9.16 5.50 7.49
N MET A 343 -7.93 4.98 7.37
CA MET A 343 -6.81 5.24 8.27
C MET A 343 -6.25 6.66 8.17
N VAL A 344 -6.63 7.42 7.14
CA VAL A 344 -6.27 8.83 6.94
C VAL A 344 -7.47 9.77 6.99
N THR A 345 -8.69 9.24 7.17
CA THR A 345 -9.94 10.01 7.19
C THR A 345 -10.28 10.48 8.61
N PRO A 346 -10.45 11.80 8.83
CA PRO A 346 -10.96 12.33 10.09
C PRO A 346 -12.37 11.80 10.40
N PRO A 347 -12.74 11.58 11.67
CA PRO A 347 -12.02 11.97 12.89
C PRO A 347 -11.00 10.96 13.42
N VAL A 348 -11.03 9.68 12.98
CA VAL A 348 -10.28 8.59 13.64
C VAL A 348 -8.89 8.35 13.06
N ALA A 349 -8.63 8.66 11.78
CA ALA A 349 -7.34 8.65 11.08
C ALA A 349 -6.12 8.07 11.88
N LEU A 350 -6.10 6.75 12.15
CA LEU A 350 -5.19 6.14 13.14
C LEU A 350 -3.70 6.38 12.84
N ALA A 351 -3.31 6.47 11.56
CA ALA A 351 -1.94 6.81 11.18
C ALA A 351 -1.59 8.27 11.56
N ALA A 352 -2.57 9.17 11.53
CA ALA A 352 -2.41 10.55 11.99
C ALA A 352 -2.20 10.62 13.50
N TYR A 353 -2.80 9.76 14.32
CA TYR A 353 -2.54 9.72 15.76
C TYR A 353 -1.06 9.42 16.07
N ALA A 354 -0.50 8.41 15.40
CA ALA A 354 0.90 8.02 15.58
C ALA A 354 1.88 9.07 15.04
N SER A 355 1.58 9.68 13.90
CA SER A 355 2.46 10.73 13.35
C SER A 355 2.33 12.07 14.09
N ALA A 356 1.15 12.41 14.61
CA ALA A 356 0.90 13.64 15.35
C ALA A 356 1.65 13.67 16.68
N SER A 357 1.78 12.52 17.36
CA SER A 357 2.56 12.42 18.61
C SER A 357 4.06 12.63 18.36
N ILE A 358 4.58 12.15 17.22
CA ILE A 358 5.98 12.39 16.80
C ILE A 358 6.17 13.83 16.31
N ALA A 359 5.18 14.40 15.63
CA ALA A 359 5.21 15.76 15.11
C ALA A 359 4.96 16.83 16.17
N GLU A 360 4.51 16.45 17.37
CA GLU A 360 4.08 17.37 18.43
C GLU A 360 3.02 18.35 17.90
N ALA A 361 2.02 17.80 17.19
CA ALA A 361 0.97 18.57 16.53
C ALA A 361 -0.43 18.11 16.97
N PRO A 362 -1.45 18.97 16.92
CA PRO A 362 -2.82 18.56 17.16
C PRO A 362 -3.25 17.46 16.18
N ILE A 363 -3.83 16.37 16.71
CA ILE A 363 -4.23 15.19 15.93
C ILE A 363 -5.18 15.58 14.79
N MET A 364 -6.19 16.41 15.06
CA MET A 364 -7.19 16.78 14.04
C MET A 364 -6.57 17.59 12.88
N ARG A 365 -5.62 18.47 13.16
CA ARG A 365 -4.91 19.22 12.10
C ARG A 365 -4.04 18.29 11.27
N THR A 366 -3.37 17.35 11.93
CA THR A 366 -2.54 16.32 11.29
C THR A 366 -3.38 15.38 10.43
N ALA A 367 -4.55 14.96 10.92
CA ALA A 367 -5.50 14.13 10.20
C ALA A 367 -6.08 14.85 8.99
N MET A 368 -6.46 16.13 9.13
CA MET A 368 -6.94 16.94 8.01
C MET A 368 -5.84 17.14 6.96
N ALA A 369 -4.59 17.31 7.37
CA ALA A 369 -3.46 17.32 6.46
C ALA A 369 -3.32 15.96 5.76
N ALA A 370 -3.30 14.84 6.50
CA ALA A 370 -3.19 13.49 5.93
C ALA A 370 -4.28 13.20 4.89
N PHE A 371 -5.53 13.55 5.19
CA PHE A 371 -6.65 13.45 4.28
C PHE A 371 -6.41 14.24 3.00
N ARG A 372 -6.00 15.52 3.13
CA ARG A 372 -5.67 16.37 1.98
C ARG A 372 -4.54 15.76 1.15
N PHE A 373 -3.44 15.32 1.72
CA PHE A 373 -2.36 14.70 0.94
C PHE A 373 -2.75 13.35 0.33
N SER A 374 -3.81 12.71 0.83
CA SER A 374 -4.30 11.40 0.35
C SER A 374 -5.47 11.49 -0.64
N LEU A 375 -6.05 12.68 -0.92
CA LEU A 375 -7.26 12.81 -1.74
C LEU A 375 -7.18 12.10 -3.10
N VAL A 376 -5.99 12.09 -3.73
CA VAL A 376 -5.80 11.36 -5.00
C VAL A 376 -6.00 9.85 -4.82
N GLY A 377 -5.64 9.32 -3.66
CA GLY A 377 -5.92 7.93 -3.28
C GLY A 377 -7.40 7.62 -3.10
N PHE A 378 -8.24 8.62 -2.86
CA PHE A 378 -9.70 8.45 -2.87
C PHE A 378 -10.26 8.43 -4.29
N THR A 379 -9.59 9.09 -5.24
CA THR A 379 -10.01 9.12 -6.65
C THR A 379 -9.62 7.84 -7.40
N LEU A 380 -8.44 7.27 -7.12
CA LEU A 380 -7.91 6.10 -7.84
C LEU A 380 -8.88 4.89 -7.86
N PRO A 381 -9.57 4.52 -6.77
CA PRO A 381 -10.56 3.45 -6.77
C PRO A 381 -11.68 3.65 -7.79
N PHE A 382 -12.22 4.86 -7.88
CA PHE A 382 -13.24 5.15 -8.88
C PHE A 382 -12.65 5.00 -10.28
N MET A 383 -11.45 5.54 -10.52
CA MET A 383 -10.83 5.47 -11.84
C MET A 383 -10.66 4.05 -12.33
N PHE A 384 -10.13 3.14 -11.50
CA PHE A 384 -9.85 1.79 -11.95
C PHE A 384 -11.09 0.89 -12.06
N ILE A 385 -12.21 1.26 -11.44
CA ILE A 385 -13.49 0.58 -11.63
C ILE A 385 -14.07 0.88 -13.01
N TYR A 386 -14.00 2.15 -13.42
CA TYR A 386 -14.42 2.56 -14.76
C TYR A 386 -13.39 2.27 -15.85
N ARG A 387 -12.11 2.15 -15.45
CA ARG A 387 -10.99 1.81 -16.33
C ARG A 387 -10.19 0.66 -15.74
N PRO A 388 -10.68 -0.58 -15.83
CA PRO A 388 -9.97 -1.76 -15.34
C PRO A 388 -8.56 -1.91 -15.93
N GLU A 389 -8.22 -1.20 -17.01
CA GLU A 389 -6.91 -1.20 -17.63
C GLU A 389 -5.82 -0.65 -16.68
N LEU A 390 -6.20 0.21 -15.73
CA LEU A 390 -5.30 0.64 -14.66
C LEU A 390 -4.95 -0.52 -13.72
N LEU A 391 -5.76 -1.58 -13.66
CA LEU A 391 -5.47 -2.84 -12.96
C LEU A 391 -4.84 -3.89 -13.89
N MET A 392 -4.45 -3.51 -15.11
CA MET A 392 -4.02 -4.44 -16.16
C MET A 392 -5.13 -5.43 -16.59
N LEU A 393 -6.40 -5.10 -16.34
CA LEU A 393 -7.57 -5.89 -16.70
C LEU A 393 -8.37 -5.19 -17.80
N ASN A 394 -9.17 -5.93 -18.57
CA ASN A 394 -10.20 -5.38 -19.44
C ASN A 394 -11.57 -5.39 -18.72
N SER A 395 -12.61 -4.87 -19.38
CA SER A 395 -13.98 -4.83 -18.81
C SER A 395 -14.56 -6.22 -18.49
N ALA A 396 -14.03 -7.29 -19.09
CA ALA A 396 -14.42 -8.67 -18.80
C ALA A 396 -13.56 -9.34 -17.70
N GLY A 397 -12.62 -8.60 -17.08
CA GLY A 397 -11.72 -9.13 -16.05
C GLY A 397 -10.55 -9.97 -16.57
N GLN A 398 -10.29 -9.96 -17.87
CA GLN A 398 -9.13 -10.63 -18.49
C GLN A 398 -7.96 -9.65 -18.66
N PRO A 399 -6.71 -10.10 -18.92
CA PRO A 399 -5.57 -9.21 -19.11
C PRO A 399 -5.77 -8.21 -20.26
N ALA A 400 -5.59 -6.92 -19.98
CA ALA A 400 -5.68 -5.87 -21.00
C ALA A 400 -4.45 -5.80 -21.92
N ALA A 401 -4.65 -5.24 -23.11
CA ALA A 401 -3.56 -5.01 -24.06
C ALA A 401 -2.59 -3.93 -23.54
N ILE A 402 -1.28 -4.21 -23.65
CA ILE A 402 -0.21 -3.33 -23.15
C ILE A 402 -0.34 -1.88 -23.65
N PRO A 403 -0.64 -1.59 -24.93
CA PRO A 403 -0.74 -0.22 -25.40
C PRO A 403 -1.84 0.59 -24.70
N VAL A 404 -2.97 -0.05 -24.40
CA VAL A 404 -4.10 0.60 -23.72
C VAL A 404 -3.73 0.93 -22.28
N ILE A 405 -3.08 -0.02 -21.59
CA ILE A 405 -2.58 0.17 -20.22
C ILE A 405 -1.63 1.38 -20.17
N LEU A 406 -0.70 1.49 -21.13
CA LEU A 406 0.26 2.60 -21.17
C LEU A 406 -0.42 3.95 -21.41
N ILE A 407 -1.40 4.02 -22.30
CA ILE A 407 -2.17 5.25 -22.56
C ILE A 407 -2.93 5.67 -21.30
N GLN A 408 -3.64 4.75 -20.66
CA GLN A 408 -4.41 5.06 -19.45
C GLN A 408 -3.52 5.46 -18.28
N ALA A 409 -2.39 4.78 -18.09
CA ALA A 409 -1.40 5.15 -17.09
C ALA A 409 -0.83 6.55 -17.36
N ALA A 410 -0.52 6.88 -18.62
CA ALA A 410 -0.03 8.21 -19.00
C ALA A 410 -1.06 9.30 -18.72
N THR A 411 -2.33 9.11 -19.11
CA THR A 411 -3.41 10.05 -18.82
C THR A 411 -3.59 10.25 -17.32
N ALA A 412 -3.58 9.17 -16.53
CA ALA A 412 -3.66 9.24 -15.09
C ALA A 412 -2.49 10.03 -14.48
N ILE A 413 -1.26 9.85 -14.99
CA ILE A 413 -0.09 10.62 -14.56
C ILE A 413 -0.30 12.13 -14.79
N PHE A 414 -0.82 12.52 -15.95
CA PHE A 414 -1.11 13.93 -16.25
C PHE A 414 -2.22 14.49 -15.36
N GLY A 415 -3.31 13.74 -15.15
CA GLY A 415 -4.39 14.12 -14.25
C GLY A 415 -3.92 14.30 -12.80
N ILE A 416 -3.02 13.42 -12.34
CA ILE A 416 -2.38 13.54 -11.02
C ILE A 416 -1.49 14.77 -10.93
N HIS A 417 -0.75 15.13 -11.99
CA HIS A 417 0.04 16.35 -12.00
C HIS A 417 -0.84 17.60 -11.89
N ALA A 418 -1.95 17.63 -12.63
CA ALA A 418 -2.93 18.72 -12.57
C ALA A 418 -3.58 18.83 -11.18
N LEU A 419 -4.00 17.70 -10.61
CA LEU A 419 -4.60 17.62 -9.28
C LEU A 419 -3.62 18.05 -8.20
N ALA A 420 -2.39 17.53 -8.25
CA ALA A 420 -1.34 17.88 -7.29
C ALA A 420 -1.02 19.38 -7.32
N ALA A 421 -0.95 19.97 -8.52
CA ALA A 421 -0.70 21.39 -8.68
C ALA A 421 -1.86 22.26 -8.16
N SER A 422 -3.10 21.82 -8.39
CA SER A 422 -4.30 22.48 -7.83
C SER A 422 -4.27 22.50 -6.31
N MET A 423 -3.98 21.35 -5.69
CA MET A 423 -4.00 21.16 -4.24
C MET A 423 -2.85 21.86 -3.52
N ALA A 424 -1.62 21.72 -4.02
CA ALA A 424 -0.46 22.40 -3.48
C ALA A 424 -0.54 23.91 -3.74
N GLY A 425 -1.14 24.30 -4.86
CA GLY A 425 -1.27 25.69 -5.27
C GLY A 425 -0.05 26.26 -5.96
N PHE A 426 0.74 25.39 -6.58
CA PHE A 426 1.99 25.73 -7.24
C PHE A 426 2.20 24.77 -8.42
N LEU A 427 2.70 25.30 -9.53
CA LEU A 427 3.10 24.50 -10.70
C LEU A 427 4.47 24.97 -11.22
N ARG A 428 4.50 26.12 -11.91
CA ARG A 428 5.73 26.86 -12.27
C ARG A 428 5.87 28.16 -11.46
N ARG A 429 4.74 28.66 -10.97
CA ARG A 429 4.60 29.86 -10.15
C ARG A 429 3.51 29.60 -9.10
N PRO A 430 3.44 30.40 -8.02
CA PRO A 430 2.30 30.35 -7.12
C PRO A 430 1.01 30.61 -7.90
N LEU A 431 0.01 29.73 -7.71
CA LEU A 431 -1.26 29.78 -8.41
C LEU A 431 -2.31 30.51 -7.56
N GLY A 432 -3.00 31.47 -8.17
CA GLY A 432 -4.22 32.07 -7.60
C GLY A 432 -5.40 31.08 -7.61
N LEU A 433 -6.46 31.41 -6.87
CA LEU A 433 -7.62 30.53 -6.68
C LEU A 433 -8.24 30.08 -8.01
N GLY A 434 -8.42 31.00 -8.98
CA GLY A 434 -9.01 30.68 -10.28
C GLY A 434 -8.22 29.62 -11.06
N LEU A 435 -6.88 29.72 -11.12
CA LEU A 435 -6.05 28.72 -11.79
C LEU A 435 -6.06 27.37 -11.06
N ARG A 436 -6.18 27.38 -9.72
CA ARG A 436 -6.30 26.13 -8.96
C ARG A 436 -7.62 25.43 -9.26
N VAL A 437 -8.71 26.17 -9.31
CA VAL A 437 -10.02 25.62 -9.69
C VAL A 437 -9.99 25.11 -11.12
N ALA A 438 -9.39 25.85 -12.06
CA ALA A 438 -9.23 25.38 -13.45
C ALA A 438 -8.43 24.07 -13.53
N LEU A 439 -7.28 23.98 -12.84
CA LEU A 439 -6.50 22.73 -12.77
C LEU A 439 -7.23 21.59 -12.08
N PHE A 440 -8.05 21.89 -11.08
CA PHE A 440 -8.93 20.89 -10.45
C PHE A 440 -9.96 20.37 -11.45
N VAL A 441 -10.58 21.24 -12.24
CA VAL A 441 -11.53 20.86 -13.29
C VAL A 441 -10.84 20.06 -14.38
N PHE A 442 -9.63 20.44 -14.82
CA PHE A 442 -8.88 19.68 -15.83
C PHE A 442 -8.48 18.29 -15.31
N ALA A 443 -8.04 18.21 -14.06
CA ALA A 443 -7.82 16.94 -13.39
C ALA A 443 -9.12 16.14 -13.31
N ALA A 444 -10.22 16.76 -12.88
CA ALA A 444 -11.51 16.09 -12.80
C ALA A 444 -11.95 15.57 -14.17
N LEU A 445 -11.74 16.30 -15.27
CA LEU A 445 -12.05 15.86 -16.64
C LEU A 445 -11.19 14.66 -17.09
N MET A 446 -9.88 14.69 -16.83
CA MET A 446 -8.97 13.56 -17.15
C MET A 446 -9.21 12.34 -16.27
N LEU A 447 -9.71 12.55 -15.05
CA LEU A 447 -9.97 11.51 -14.07
C LEU A 447 -11.47 11.15 -14.04
N PHE A 448 -12.29 11.76 -14.91
CA PHE A 448 -13.73 11.54 -14.92
C PHE A 448 -14.02 10.17 -15.53
N PRO A 449 -14.88 9.38 -14.89
CA PRO A 449 -15.36 8.13 -15.46
C PRO A 449 -16.38 8.41 -16.58
N ASP A 450 -15.92 8.39 -17.84
CA ASP A 450 -16.76 8.42 -19.05
C ASP A 450 -16.78 6.99 -19.65
N PRO A 451 -17.92 6.47 -20.16
CA PRO A 451 -17.99 5.21 -20.88
C PRO A 451 -17.02 5.08 -22.08
N GLY A 452 -16.46 6.18 -22.58
CA GLY A 452 -15.46 6.18 -23.64
C GLY A 452 -16.05 5.85 -25.02
N MET A 453 -15.34 6.24 -26.07
CA MET A 453 -15.67 5.87 -27.45
C MET A 453 -14.64 4.87 -27.97
N GLN A 454 -15.10 3.75 -28.53
CA GLN A 454 -14.21 2.81 -29.19
C GLN A 454 -13.82 3.36 -30.58
N VAL A 455 -12.56 3.73 -30.74
CA VAL A 455 -11.99 4.10 -32.05
C VAL A 455 -11.07 2.96 -32.47
N GLY A 456 -11.61 2.03 -33.26
CA GLY A 456 -10.91 0.79 -33.61
C GLY A 456 -10.71 -0.11 -32.38
N SER A 457 -9.48 -0.56 -32.11
CA SER A 457 -9.14 -1.42 -30.96
C SER A 457 -8.73 -0.65 -29.71
N ILE A 458 -8.81 0.69 -29.71
CA ILE A 458 -8.37 1.55 -28.60
C ILE A 458 -9.58 2.30 -28.03
N PRO A 459 -9.87 2.15 -26.72
CA PRO A 459 -10.87 3.00 -26.07
C PRO A 459 -10.30 4.41 -25.93
N VAL A 460 -10.94 5.39 -26.56
CA VAL A 460 -10.58 6.81 -26.49
C VAL A 460 -11.64 7.54 -25.68
N TYR A 461 -11.21 8.27 -24.65
CA TYR A 461 -12.10 9.01 -23.76
C TYR A 461 -12.05 10.49 -24.14
N PRO A 462 -13.15 11.08 -24.63
CA PRO A 462 -13.17 12.48 -25.07
C PRO A 462 -12.84 13.46 -23.94
N THR A 463 -13.30 13.16 -22.73
CA THR A 463 -13.02 13.93 -21.51
C THR A 463 -11.53 14.01 -21.21
N ASP A 464 -10.78 12.94 -21.45
CA ASP A 464 -9.32 12.90 -21.26
C ASP A 464 -8.61 13.81 -22.24
N LEU A 465 -9.00 13.79 -23.51
CA LEU A 465 -8.43 14.63 -24.55
C LEU A 465 -8.65 16.11 -24.23
N VAL A 466 -9.88 16.49 -23.87
CA VAL A 466 -10.22 17.86 -23.47
C VAL A 466 -9.40 18.28 -22.25
N GLY A 467 -9.33 17.42 -21.23
CA GLY A 467 -8.54 17.66 -20.03
C GLY A 467 -7.05 17.84 -20.36
N LEU A 468 -6.47 16.95 -21.17
CA LEU A 468 -5.07 16.97 -21.60
C LEU A 468 -4.71 18.22 -22.39
N ILE A 469 -5.50 18.56 -23.40
CA ILE A 469 -5.29 19.75 -24.21
C ILE A 469 -5.37 21.00 -23.32
N SER A 470 -6.35 21.06 -22.42
CA SER A 470 -6.53 22.20 -21.51
C SER A 470 -5.38 22.33 -20.51
N PHE A 471 -4.90 21.23 -19.93
CA PHE A 471 -3.77 21.21 -19.03
C PHE A 471 -2.46 21.61 -19.72
N VAL A 472 -2.17 21.03 -20.88
CA VAL A 472 -0.97 21.35 -21.66
C VAL A 472 -1.01 22.81 -22.13
N GLY A 473 -2.17 23.29 -22.60
CA GLY A 473 -2.38 24.69 -22.97
C GLY A 473 -2.08 25.64 -21.82
N LEU A 474 -2.62 25.37 -20.62
CA LEU A 474 -2.34 26.17 -19.43
C LEU A 474 -0.86 26.09 -19.02
N TRP A 475 -0.26 24.91 -19.09
CA TRP A 475 1.15 24.71 -18.75
C TRP A 475 2.08 25.51 -19.67
N VAL A 476 1.83 25.49 -20.99
CA VAL A 476 2.57 26.27 -21.99
C VAL A 476 2.35 27.77 -21.78
N PHE A 477 1.11 28.21 -21.56
CA PHE A 477 0.78 29.61 -21.29
C PHE A 477 1.55 30.15 -20.07
N LEU A 478 1.59 29.37 -18.98
CA LEU A 478 2.35 29.69 -17.78
C LEU A 478 3.87 29.72 -18.00
N GLY A 479 4.39 29.01 -19.01
CA GLY A 479 5.80 29.05 -19.40
C GLY A 479 6.16 30.30 -20.19
N LYS A 480 5.30 30.74 -21.11
CA LYS A 480 5.56 31.95 -21.92
C LYS A 480 5.56 33.23 -21.08
N SER A 481 4.73 33.32 -20.04
CA SER A 481 4.68 34.51 -19.18
C SER A 481 5.90 34.68 -18.25
N GLN A 482 6.80 33.70 -18.15
CA GLN A 482 8.05 33.83 -17.37
C GLN A 482 9.14 34.58 -18.16
N LEU A 483 9.09 34.56 -19.50
CA LEU A 483 10.05 35.25 -20.36
C LEU A 483 9.81 36.77 -20.42
N THR A 484 8.68 37.26 -19.89
CA THR A 484 8.25 38.66 -20.01
C THR A 484 8.40 39.48 -18.73
N THR A 485 8.88 38.90 -17.62
CA THR A 485 9.23 39.64 -16.40
C THR A 485 10.74 39.87 -16.38
N PRO A 486 11.23 41.13 -16.43
CA PRO A 486 12.66 41.40 -16.27
C PRO A 486 13.12 40.90 -14.90
N GLU A 487 14.26 40.23 -14.84
CA GLU A 487 14.96 39.97 -13.59
C GLU A 487 15.23 41.32 -12.90
N THR A 488 14.50 41.63 -11.83
CA THR A 488 14.92 42.66 -10.89
C THR A 488 16.21 42.20 -10.22
N PRO A 489 17.27 43.03 -10.14
CA PRO A 489 18.57 42.59 -9.65
C PRO A 489 18.49 42.13 -8.20
N ALA A 490 19.27 41.11 -7.87
CA ALA A 490 19.51 40.66 -6.51
C ALA A 490 19.88 41.87 -5.63
N VAL A 491 19.08 42.10 -4.59
CA VAL A 491 19.43 43.05 -3.53
C VAL A 491 20.58 42.43 -2.75
N ALA A 492 21.77 42.96 -2.99
CA ALA A 492 22.90 42.83 -2.07
C ALA A 492 22.62 43.71 -0.84
N ALA A 493 22.57 43.10 0.34
CA ALA A 493 22.95 43.66 1.64
C ALA A 493 23.01 42.54 2.67
#